data_AF-A0A8J3WWJ9-F1
#
_entry.id   AF-A0A8J3WWJ9-F1
#
_cell.length_a   1.000
_cell.length_b   1.000
_cell.length_c   1.000
_cell.angle_alpha   90.00
_cell.angle_beta   90.00
_cell.angle_gamma   90.00
#
_symmetry.space_group_name_H-M   'P 1'
#
loop_
_entity.id
_entity.type
_entity.pdbx_description
1 polymer ?
#
loop_
_entity_poly.entity_id
_entity_poly.type
_entity_poly.pdbx_seq_one_letter_code
_entity_poly.pdbx_strand_id
1 'polypeptide(L)'
;MRFLAVPAVAALVLAATPAPTPALAAAPPGKPRVPAGTAAGYVVFDRQTGKIVAHRSAHRKFRSASVVKLLIAIDYLESHPTVPARDQKLLKVMLRVSDDDAASAFWNRGGQGKIIKRTARRLGLTDTAPPPADKPGFWGYTSLSALDVVRTYRYLLDRADPRVGRLVLGHLRRAGQCGSDGFDQFFGIPRGVPGPWAVKQGWSGYGSTPPVRCTRASPTGTATTAAGGAETASAAGTARTTPAVPTVETASAPADRSPGFTTAGFTLAPSAPVAGAAAPVPDLGRPVLHTTGLVGPRERWIMVLLTAHPAGTGWQRSTRRTTALAGELYRSVAS
;
A
#
# COMPACT_ATOMS: atom_id res chain seq x y z
N MET A 1 -34.34 -72.20 36.79
CA MET A 1 -33.96 -71.59 35.49
C MET A 1 -32.57 -70.98 35.64
N ARG A 2 -31.58 -71.52 34.92
CA ARG A 2 -30.20 -71.03 34.91
C ARG A 2 -30.10 -69.85 33.94
N PHE A 3 -29.74 -68.67 34.41
CA PHE A 3 -29.44 -67.52 33.53
C PHE A 3 -27.98 -67.61 33.06
N LEU A 4 -27.80 -67.66 31.74
CA LEU A 4 -26.52 -67.55 31.05
C LEU A 4 -26.00 -66.11 31.14
N ALA A 5 -24.78 -65.93 31.66
CA ALA A 5 -24.08 -64.65 31.61
C ALA A 5 -23.39 -64.48 30.25
N VAL A 6 -23.69 -63.39 29.54
CA VAL A 6 -22.98 -62.96 28.33
C VAL A 6 -21.90 -61.95 28.76
N PRO A 7 -20.62 -62.11 28.42
CA PRO A 7 -19.62 -61.10 28.75
C PRO A 7 -19.70 -59.93 27.77
N ALA A 8 -19.78 -58.71 28.28
CA ALA A 8 -19.64 -57.49 27.50
C ALA A 8 -18.15 -57.25 27.20
N VAL A 9 -17.77 -57.28 25.92
CA VAL A 9 -16.43 -56.91 25.47
C VAL A 9 -16.37 -55.38 25.36
N ALA A 10 -15.64 -54.74 26.26
CA ALA A 10 -15.34 -53.31 26.17
C ALA A 10 -14.24 -53.08 25.12
N ALA A 11 -14.60 -52.49 23.97
CA ALA A 11 -13.63 -52.05 22.97
C ALA A 11 -12.96 -50.75 23.43
N LEU A 12 -11.67 -50.81 23.73
CA LEU A 12 -10.84 -49.66 24.07
C LEU A 12 -10.47 -48.91 22.78
N VAL A 13 -11.12 -47.77 22.51
CA VAL A 13 -10.72 -46.88 21.40
C VAL A 13 -9.55 -46.02 21.89
N LEU A 14 -8.32 -46.36 21.48
CA LEU A 14 -7.19 -45.45 21.64
C LEU A 14 -7.35 -44.27 20.67
N ALA A 15 -7.62 -43.08 21.22
CA ALA A 15 -7.51 -41.84 20.47
C ALA A 15 -6.03 -41.57 20.14
N ALA A 16 -5.65 -41.72 18.87
CA ALA A 16 -4.34 -41.28 18.39
C ALA A 16 -4.27 -39.75 18.43
N THR A 17 -3.37 -39.20 19.25
CA THR A 17 -3.07 -37.77 19.24
C THR A 17 -2.37 -37.41 17.93
N PRO A 18 -2.84 -36.41 17.16
CA PRO A 18 -2.15 -35.98 15.96
C PRO A 18 -0.80 -35.36 16.34
N ALA A 19 0.27 -35.83 15.71
CA ALA A 19 1.60 -35.27 15.90
C ALA A 19 1.61 -33.79 15.48
N PRO A 20 2.27 -32.90 16.25
CA PRO A 20 2.37 -31.49 15.88
C PRO A 20 3.09 -31.36 14.54
N THR A 21 2.44 -30.69 13.59
CA THR A 21 3.07 -30.29 12.33
C THR A 21 4.28 -29.41 12.66
N PRO A 22 5.49 -29.66 12.12
CA PRO A 22 6.63 -28.82 12.42
C PRO A 22 6.33 -27.40 11.92
N ALA A 23 6.13 -26.48 12.86
CA ALA A 23 6.10 -25.05 12.57
C ALA A 23 7.43 -24.71 11.89
N LEU A 24 7.36 -24.06 10.72
CA LEU A 24 8.54 -23.56 10.03
C LEU A 24 9.28 -22.64 11.02
N ALA A 25 10.41 -23.11 11.54
CA ALA A 25 11.17 -22.40 12.57
C ALA A 25 11.45 -20.97 12.06
N ALA A 26 11.07 -19.97 12.87
CA ALA A 26 11.32 -18.59 12.52
C ALA A 26 12.83 -18.39 12.38
N ALA A 27 13.28 -18.02 11.18
CA ALA A 27 14.66 -17.64 10.95
C ALA A 27 15.06 -16.54 11.97
N PRO A 28 16.29 -16.59 12.53
CA PRO A 28 16.74 -15.62 13.51
C PRO A 28 16.63 -14.19 12.96
N PRO A 29 16.49 -13.17 13.84
CA PRO A 29 16.44 -11.78 13.40
C PRO A 29 17.70 -11.46 12.60
N GLY A 30 17.49 -11.16 11.32
CA GLY A 30 18.55 -10.90 10.35
C GLY A 30 18.22 -9.69 9.50
N LYS A 31 19.25 -9.06 8.93
CA LYS A 31 19.05 -7.95 7.98
C LYS A 31 18.17 -8.42 6.82
N PRO A 32 17.13 -7.65 6.42
CA PRO A 32 16.24 -8.06 5.34
C PRO A 32 17.00 -8.33 4.04
N ARG A 33 16.78 -9.50 3.43
CA ARG A 33 17.48 -9.94 2.23
C ARG A 33 16.70 -9.53 1.00
N VAL A 34 17.21 -8.54 0.28
CA VAL A 34 16.63 -8.12 -1.00
C VAL A 34 16.91 -9.19 -2.06
N PRO A 35 15.87 -9.74 -2.74
CA PRO A 35 16.06 -10.74 -3.79
C PRO A 35 16.94 -10.25 -4.93
N ALA A 36 17.77 -11.13 -5.50
CA ALA A 36 18.63 -10.79 -6.63
C ALA A 36 17.84 -10.16 -7.80
N GLY A 37 18.39 -9.09 -8.37
CA GLY A 37 17.75 -8.30 -9.42
C GLY A 37 16.59 -7.40 -8.96
N THR A 38 16.04 -7.57 -7.75
CA THR A 38 15.03 -6.66 -7.20
C THR A 38 15.70 -5.42 -6.61
N ALA A 39 15.28 -4.25 -7.08
CA ALA A 39 15.59 -2.99 -6.42
C ALA A 39 14.62 -2.80 -5.24
N ALA A 40 15.14 -2.46 -4.07
CA ALA A 40 14.33 -2.14 -2.90
C ALA A 40 14.82 -0.87 -2.22
N GLY A 41 13.86 -0.04 -1.81
CA GLY A 41 14.05 1.06 -0.87
C GLY A 41 13.04 0.90 0.27
N TYR A 42 13.51 0.99 1.51
CA TYR A 42 12.62 0.88 2.67
C TYR A 42 13.05 1.80 3.80
N VAL A 43 12.08 2.19 4.61
CA VAL A 43 12.27 2.91 5.87
C VAL A 43 11.26 2.36 6.87
N VAL A 44 11.72 2.14 8.10
CA VAL A 44 10.88 1.90 9.27
C VAL A 44 11.14 3.02 10.26
N PHE A 45 10.10 3.79 10.56
CA PHE A 45 10.13 4.85 11.56
C PHE A 45 9.37 4.40 12.81
N ASP A 46 10.05 4.40 13.94
CA ASP A 46 9.47 4.11 15.25
C ASP A 46 8.89 5.38 15.85
N ARG A 47 7.55 5.40 15.99
CA ARG A 47 6.81 6.56 16.49
C ARG A 47 7.02 6.78 18.00
N GLN A 48 7.41 5.75 18.75
CA GLN A 48 7.67 5.91 20.19
C GLN A 48 8.98 6.64 20.44
N THR A 49 10.04 6.27 19.69
CA THR A 49 11.37 6.87 19.86
C THR A 49 11.59 8.08 18.96
N GLY A 50 10.73 8.29 17.95
CA GLY A 50 10.89 9.36 16.96
C GLY A 50 12.04 9.12 15.99
N LYS A 51 12.51 7.88 15.83
CA LYS A 51 13.72 7.53 15.08
C LYS A 51 13.43 6.60 13.91
N ILE A 52 14.25 6.70 12.87
CA ILE A 52 14.34 5.67 11.84
C ILE A 52 15.16 4.51 12.43
N VAL A 53 14.54 3.33 12.52
CA VAL A 53 15.14 2.13 13.14
C VAL A 53 15.61 1.10 12.12
N ALA A 54 15.15 1.20 10.88
CA ALA A 54 15.67 0.43 9.76
C ALA A 54 15.51 1.22 8.46
N HIS A 55 16.53 1.21 7.60
CA HIS A 55 16.41 1.80 6.27
C HIS A 55 17.35 1.16 5.25
N ARG A 56 17.00 1.32 3.98
CA ARG A 56 17.84 1.01 2.83
C ARG A 56 17.43 1.90 1.67
N SER A 57 18.42 2.54 1.03
CA SER A 57 18.17 3.37 -0.16
C SER A 57 16.99 4.32 0.03
N ALA A 58 16.94 5.00 1.19
CA ALA A 58 15.75 5.72 1.67
C ALA A 58 15.27 6.81 0.69
N HIS A 59 16.23 7.45 0.01
CA HIS A 59 16.02 8.49 -1.01
C HIS A 59 15.88 7.96 -2.44
N ARG A 60 16.02 6.64 -2.66
CA ARG A 60 15.87 6.07 -4.00
C ARG A 60 14.44 6.30 -4.48
N LYS A 61 14.33 6.88 -5.68
CA LYS A 61 13.06 7.17 -6.33
C LYS A 61 12.49 5.91 -7.00
N PHE A 62 11.18 5.71 -6.82
CA PHE A 62 10.37 4.69 -7.49
C PHE A 62 9.13 5.34 -8.12
N ARG A 63 8.55 4.70 -9.14
CA ARG A 63 7.21 5.03 -9.62
C ARG A 63 6.21 4.71 -8.52
N SER A 64 5.37 5.65 -8.13
CA SER A 64 4.49 5.52 -6.97
C SER A 64 3.48 4.39 -7.09
N ALA A 65 3.05 4.11 -8.32
CA ALA A 65 1.79 3.42 -8.58
C ALA A 65 0.68 4.01 -7.69
N SER A 66 -0.18 3.18 -7.12
CA SER A 66 -1.31 3.60 -6.27
C SER A 66 -0.96 4.15 -4.90
N VAL A 67 0.32 4.24 -4.50
CA VAL A 67 0.70 4.91 -3.24
C VAL A 67 0.44 6.42 -3.33
N VAL A 68 0.53 7.03 -4.52
CA VAL A 68 0.26 8.47 -4.73
C VAL A 68 -1.16 8.89 -4.37
N LYS A 69 -2.11 7.95 -4.32
CA LYS A 69 -3.49 8.22 -3.90
C LYS A 69 -3.56 8.82 -2.48
N LEU A 70 -2.54 8.62 -1.65
CA LEU A 70 -2.41 9.32 -0.36
C LEU A 70 -2.21 10.82 -0.54
N LEU A 71 -1.33 11.23 -1.47
CA LEU A 71 -1.10 12.65 -1.78
C LEU A 71 -2.34 13.29 -2.42
N ILE A 72 -3.00 12.57 -3.33
CA ILE A 72 -4.26 13.02 -3.94
C ILE A 72 -5.34 13.26 -2.87
N ALA A 73 -5.50 12.32 -1.93
CA ALA A 73 -6.45 12.47 -0.83
C ALA A 73 -6.11 13.64 0.09
N ILE A 74 -4.83 13.80 0.47
CA ILE A 74 -4.38 14.91 1.32
C ILE A 74 -4.67 16.26 0.64
N ASP A 75 -4.27 16.43 -0.62
CA ASP A 75 -4.49 17.69 -1.35
C ASP A 75 -5.97 18.10 -1.38
N TYR A 76 -6.85 17.15 -1.73
CA TYR A 76 -8.29 17.39 -1.78
C TYR A 76 -8.85 17.71 -0.39
N LEU A 77 -8.55 16.90 0.63
CA LEU A 77 -9.15 17.07 1.96
C LEU A 77 -8.66 18.34 2.68
N GLU A 78 -7.40 18.72 2.48
CA GLU A 78 -6.81 19.95 3.04
C GLU A 78 -7.34 21.22 2.37
N SER A 79 -7.83 21.11 1.13
CA SER A 79 -8.44 22.24 0.42
C SER A 79 -9.95 22.35 0.62
N HIS A 80 -10.58 21.36 1.26
CA HIS A 80 -12.03 21.27 1.39
C HIS A 80 -12.45 21.03 2.86
N PRO A 81 -12.97 22.05 3.57
CA PRO A 81 -13.39 21.92 4.97
C PRO A 81 -14.56 20.93 5.12
N THR A 82 -15.44 20.88 4.12
CA THR A 82 -16.55 19.92 4.03
C THR A 82 -16.34 18.99 2.84
N VAL A 83 -16.70 17.71 3.00
CA VAL A 83 -16.58 16.69 1.94
C VAL A 83 -17.97 16.20 1.56
N PRO A 84 -18.46 16.50 0.34
CA PRO A 84 -19.75 16.03 -0.12
C PRO A 84 -19.83 14.49 -0.12
N ALA A 85 -21.03 13.94 0.09
CA ALA A 85 -21.23 12.49 0.16
C ALA A 85 -20.70 11.74 -1.08
N ARG A 86 -20.78 12.35 -2.27
CA ARG A 86 -20.20 11.81 -3.51
C ARG A 86 -18.70 11.62 -3.40
N ASP A 87 -17.98 12.62 -2.91
CA ASP A 87 -16.53 12.56 -2.78
C ASP A 87 -16.09 11.65 -1.63
N GLN A 88 -16.88 11.53 -0.56
CA GLN A 88 -16.65 10.51 0.47
C GLN A 88 -16.71 9.09 -0.10
N LYS A 89 -17.65 8.81 -1.02
CA LYS A 89 -17.74 7.51 -1.71
C LYS A 89 -16.50 7.26 -2.58
N LEU A 90 -16.02 8.26 -3.31
CA LEU A 90 -14.81 8.15 -4.13
C LEU A 90 -13.56 7.93 -3.26
N LEU A 91 -13.37 8.72 -2.20
CA LEU A 91 -12.27 8.53 -1.24
C LEU A 91 -12.28 7.14 -0.63
N LYS A 92 -13.47 6.62 -0.29
CA LYS A 92 -13.63 5.27 0.27
C LYS A 92 -13.07 4.21 -0.66
N VAL A 93 -13.47 4.18 -1.92
CA VAL A 93 -13.02 3.13 -2.86
C VAL A 93 -11.57 3.34 -3.29
N MET A 94 -11.16 4.59 -3.51
CA MET A 94 -9.77 4.95 -3.84
C MET A 94 -8.78 4.49 -2.77
N LEU A 95 -9.13 4.67 -1.48
CA LEU A 95 -8.22 4.34 -0.38
C LEU A 95 -8.32 2.88 0.05
N ARG A 96 -9.50 2.25 0.00
CA ARG A 96 -9.68 0.88 0.48
C ARG A 96 -9.36 -0.19 -0.55
N VAL A 97 -9.80 -0.01 -1.78
CA VAL A 97 -9.65 -1.02 -2.87
C VAL A 97 -8.90 -0.46 -4.07
N SER A 98 -8.21 0.66 -3.86
CA SER A 98 -7.29 1.26 -4.82
C SER A 98 -7.93 1.65 -6.16
N ASP A 99 -9.20 2.02 -6.15
CA ASP A 99 -9.96 2.39 -7.35
C ASP A 99 -9.30 3.49 -8.18
N ASP A 100 -9.09 3.23 -9.47
CA ASP A 100 -8.36 4.10 -10.40
C ASP A 100 -9.25 5.20 -10.99
N ASP A 101 -10.54 4.95 -11.18
CA ASP A 101 -11.51 5.95 -11.67
C ASP A 101 -11.73 7.03 -10.60
N ALA A 102 -11.86 6.62 -9.33
CA ALA A 102 -11.94 7.56 -8.22
C ALA A 102 -10.68 8.41 -8.09
N ALA A 103 -9.49 7.82 -8.25
CA ALA A 103 -8.25 8.59 -8.25
C ALA A 103 -8.16 9.55 -9.44
N SER A 104 -8.56 9.11 -10.62
CA SER A 104 -8.56 9.93 -11.84
C SER A 104 -9.54 11.10 -11.73
N ALA A 105 -10.70 10.89 -11.09
CA ALA A 105 -11.65 11.96 -10.81
C ALA A 105 -11.05 13.05 -9.91
N PHE A 106 -10.33 12.71 -8.84
CA PHE A 106 -9.63 13.71 -8.02
C PHE A 106 -8.42 14.32 -8.72
N TRP A 107 -7.65 13.51 -9.45
CA TRP A 107 -6.48 13.94 -10.21
C TRP A 107 -6.83 15.03 -11.22
N ASN A 108 -7.86 14.80 -12.02
CA ASN A 108 -8.31 15.73 -13.06
C ASN A 108 -8.84 17.02 -12.44
N ARG A 109 -9.71 16.93 -11.42
CA ARG A 109 -10.26 18.10 -10.72
C ARG A 109 -9.21 18.92 -9.99
N GLY A 110 -8.18 18.29 -9.42
CA GLY A 110 -7.13 18.96 -8.65
C GLY A 110 -6.00 19.57 -9.49
N GLY A 111 -6.08 19.50 -10.82
CA GLY A 111 -5.06 20.06 -11.71
C GLY A 111 -3.81 19.18 -11.88
N GLN A 112 -3.98 17.85 -11.79
CA GLN A 112 -2.99 16.84 -12.15
C GLN A 112 -1.66 17.00 -11.39
N GLY A 113 -0.52 17.14 -12.08
CA GLY A 113 0.80 17.29 -11.45
C GLY A 113 0.91 18.48 -10.47
N LYS A 114 -0.01 19.46 -10.52
CA LYS A 114 -0.10 20.54 -9.52
C LYS A 114 -0.41 20.00 -8.11
N ILE A 115 -1.20 18.92 -7.99
CA ILE A 115 -1.46 18.19 -6.74
C ILE A 115 -0.15 17.78 -6.09
N ILE A 116 0.73 17.15 -6.87
CA ILE A 116 2.02 16.66 -6.37
C ILE A 116 2.92 17.82 -5.94
N LYS A 117 2.97 18.91 -6.73
CA LYS A 117 3.77 20.09 -6.36
C LYS A 117 3.29 20.74 -5.06
N ARG A 118 1.98 20.87 -4.85
CA ARG A 118 1.41 21.44 -3.62
C ARG A 118 1.67 20.56 -2.40
N THR A 119 1.38 19.26 -2.52
CA THR A 119 1.55 18.31 -1.42
C THR A 119 3.01 18.08 -1.07
N ALA A 120 3.89 17.94 -2.06
CA ALA A 120 5.33 17.81 -1.82
C ALA A 120 5.89 19.01 -1.06
N ARG A 121 5.50 20.23 -1.44
CA ARG A 121 5.87 21.45 -0.71
C ARG A 121 5.35 21.44 0.73
N ARG A 122 4.06 21.13 0.92
CA ARG A 122 3.40 21.12 2.24
C ARG A 122 4.03 20.10 3.20
N LEU A 123 4.39 18.93 2.69
CA LEU A 123 4.91 17.82 3.50
C LEU A 123 6.45 17.78 3.54
N GLY A 124 7.14 18.67 2.83
CA GLY A 124 8.61 18.65 2.71
C GLY A 124 9.13 17.40 2.00
N LEU A 125 8.46 16.95 0.94
CA LEU A 125 8.82 15.76 0.17
C LEU A 125 9.87 16.13 -0.90
N THR A 126 11.11 15.69 -0.72
CA THR A 126 12.26 16.15 -1.53
C THR A 126 12.55 15.26 -2.73
N ASP A 127 12.08 14.01 -2.70
CA ASP A 127 12.26 13.03 -3.76
C ASP A 127 11.00 12.83 -4.61
N THR A 128 9.90 13.48 -4.20
CA THR A 128 8.60 13.37 -4.81
C THR A 128 8.41 14.40 -5.92
N ALA A 129 8.08 13.92 -7.12
CA ALA A 129 7.93 14.75 -8.30
C ALA A 129 6.75 14.28 -9.17
N PRO A 130 6.08 15.19 -9.90
CA PRO A 130 4.97 14.83 -10.78
C PRO A 130 5.40 13.83 -11.87
N PRO A 131 4.44 13.19 -12.57
CA PRO A 131 4.75 12.35 -13.72
C PRO A 131 5.46 13.13 -14.84
N PRO A 132 6.06 12.45 -15.84
CA PRO A 132 6.69 13.12 -16.97
C PRO A 132 5.71 14.06 -17.67
N ALA A 133 6.20 15.19 -18.18
CA ALA A 133 5.35 16.24 -18.75
C ALA A 133 4.55 15.76 -19.97
N ASP A 134 5.07 14.79 -20.72
CA ASP A 134 4.42 14.12 -21.85
C ASP A 134 3.39 13.07 -21.42
N LYS A 135 3.28 12.77 -20.11
CA LYS A 135 2.36 11.78 -19.54
C LYS A 135 1.56 12.35 -18.34
N PRO A 136 0.91 13.52 -18.48
CA PRO A 136 0.32 14.23 -17.34
C PRO A 136 -0.87 13.49 -16.70
N GLY A 137 -1.58 12.64 -17.45
CA GLY A 137 -2.67 11.80 -16.96
C GLY A 137 -2.22 10.57 -16.17
N PHE A 138 -0.93 10.20 -16.22
CA PHE A 138 -0.42 8.98 -15.57
C PHE A 138 -0.02 9.26 -14.13
N TRP A 139 -0.98 9.56 -13.25
CA TRP A 139 -0.72 9.87 -11.84
C TRP A 139 0.16 8.82 -11.13
N GLY A 140 0.04 7.54 -11.50
CA GLY A 140 0.82 6.44 -10.93
C GLY A 140 2.30 6.45 -11.32
N TYR A 141 2.69 7.34 -12.24
CA TYR A 141 4.08 7.59 -12.60
C TYR A 141 4.73 8.64 -11.69
N THR A 142 4.00 9.26 -10.75
CA THR A 142 4.60 10.13 -9.74
C THR A 142 5.84 9.49 -9.10
N SER A 143 6.96 10.20 -9.07
CA SER A 143 8.16 9.73 -8.35
C SER A 143 7.92 9.85 -6.85
N LEU A 144 8.36 8.86 -6.06
CA LEU A 144 8.43 8.94 -4.60
C LEU A 144 9.63 8.16 -4.05
N SER A 145 10.04 8.47 -2.81
CA SER A 145 11.04 7.70 -2.06
C SER A 145 10.44 7.10 -0.79
N ALA A 146 11.14 6.13 -0.19
CA ALA A 146 10.65 5.50 1.04
C ALA A 146 10.59 6.50 2.19
N LEU A 147 11.55 7.44 2.24
CA LEU A 147 11.56 8.52 3.22
C LEU A 147 10.38 9.49 3.05
N ASP A 148 10.07 9.88 1.82
CA ASP A 148 8.94 10.78 1.55
C ASP A 148 7.58 10.15 1.88
N VAL A 149 7.44 8.84 1.66
CA VAL A 149 6.22 8.13 2.10
C VAL A 149 6.14 8.10 3.63
N VAL A 150 7.25 7.91 4.35
CA VAL A 150 7.26 8.05 5.82
C VAL A 150 6.84 9.45 6.25
N ARG A 151 7.34 10.51 5.59
CA ARG A 151 6.90 11.90 5.83
C ARG A 151 5.39 12.07 5.63
N THR A 152 4.82 11.40 4.64
CA THR A 152 3.37 11.44 4.37
C THR A 152 2.57 10.80 5.50
N TYR A 153 2.98 9.63 6.00
CA TYR A 153 2.31 9.02 7.15
C TYR A 153 2.46 9.84 8.43
N ARG A 154 3.64 10.43 8.68
CA ARG A 154 3.86 11.34 9.81
C ARG A 154 2.98 12.57 9.72
N TYR A 155 2.85 13.17 8.54
CA TYR A 155 1.93 14.29 8.35
C TYR A 155 0.50 13.92 8.75
N LEU A 156 -0.01 12.78 8.26
CA LEU A 156 -1.37 12.30 8.58
C LEU A 156 -1.58 12.00 10.08
N LEU A 157 -0.53 11.62 10.80
CA LEU A 157 -0.58 11.31 12.23
C LEU A 157 -0.44 12.55 13.10
N ASP A 158 0.46 13.46 12.74
CA ASP A 158 1.02 14.44 13.67
C ASP A 158 0.65 15.90 13.32
N ARG A 159 0.31 16.19 12.04
CA ARG A 159 0.26 17.58 11.53
C ARG A 159 -0.95 17.93 10.67
N ALA A 160 -1.56 16.96 10.02
CA ALA A 160 -2.76 17.20 9.21
C ALA A 160 -3.89 17.74 10.08
N ASP A 161 -4.84 18.43 9.46
CA ASP A 161 -6.14 18.66 10.11
C ASP A 161 -6.65 17.29 10.66
N PRO A 162 -7.06 17.19 11.94
CA PRO A 162 -7.49 15.93 12.54
C PRO A 162 -8.56 15.19 11.74
N ARG A 163 -9.43 15.89 11.01
CA ARG A 163 -10.42 15.31 10.08
C ARG A 163 -9.75 14.59 8.92
N VAL A 164 -8.71 15.18 8.33
CA VAL A 164 -7.93 14.61 7.22
C VAL A 164 -7.25 13.32 7.67
N GLY A 165 -6.48 13.40 8.77
CA GLY A 165 -5.76 12.26 9.34
C GLY A 165 -6.70 11.11 9.69
N ARG A 166 -7.80 11.41 10.39
CA ARG A 166 -8.82 10.42 10.78
C ARG A 166 -9.48 9.75 9.59
N LEU A 167 -9.85 10.52 8.56
CA LEU A 167 -10.51 10.00 7.37
C LEU A 167 -9.55 9.06 6.62
N VAL A 168 -8.36 9.53 6.27
CA VAL A 168 -7.41 8.77 5.45
C VAL A 168 -6.96 7.50 6.18
N LEU A 169 -6.43 7.62 7.40
CA LEU A 169 -5.95 6.47 8.17
C LEU A 169 -7.10 5.52 8.53
N GLY A 170 -8.30 6.06 8.78
CA GLY A 170 -9.49 5.24 8.97
C GLY A 170 -9.82 4.39 7.74
N HIS A 171 -9.68 4.90 6.52
CA HIS A 171 -9.85 4.08 5.33
C HIS A 171 -8.72 3.05 5.17
N LEU A 172 -7.47 3.41 5.47
CA LEU A 172 -6.34 2.50 5.33
C LEU A 172 -6.40 1.31 6.29
N ARG A 173 -6.93 1.50 7.52
CA ARG A 173 -7.24 0.41 8.47
C ARG A 173 -8.29 -0.58 7.97
N ARG A 174 -9.04 -0.19 6.93
CA ARG A 174 -10.12 -0.97 6.31
C ARG A 174 -9.82 -1.28 4.85
N ALA A 175 -8.53 -1.37 4.48
CA ALA A 175 -8.16 -1.77 3.14
C ALA A 175 -8.75 -3.16 2.82
N GLY A 176 -9.33 -3.31 1.63
CA GLY A 176 -9.92 -4.57 1.18
C GLY A 176 -8.87 -5.51 0.61
N GLN A 177 -9.15 -6.82 0.56
CA GLN A 177 -8.25 -7.78 -0.07
C GLN A 177 -8.18 -7.61 -1.59
N CYS A 178 -9.33 -7.51 -2.23
CA CYS A 178 -9.43 -7.39 -3.68
C CYS A 178 -9.51 -5.92 -4.08
N GLY A 179 -8.58 -5.49 -4.94
CA GLY A 179 -8.63 -4.21 -5.61
C GLY A 179 -9.83 -4.11 -6.56
N SER A 180 -10.22 -2.89 -6.93
CA SER A 180 -11.28 -2.65 -7.93
C SER A 180 -10.94 -3.31 -9.28
N ASP A 181 -9.65 -3.45 -9.59
CA ASP A 181 -9.10 -4.10 -10.78
C ASP A 181 -9.05 -5.65 -10.68
N GLY A 182 -9.52 -6.21 -9.56
CA GLY A 182 -9.53 -7.65 -9.32
C GLY A 182 -8.18 -8.22 -8.89
N PHE A 183 -7.11 -7.42 -8.80
CA PHE A 183 -5.85 -7.87 -8.21
C PHE A 183 -6.00 -8.07 -6.70
N ASP A 184 -5.27 -9.04 -6.17
CA ASP A 184 -5.20 -9.30 -4.75
C ASP A 184 -4.14 -8.40 -4.10
N GLN A 185 -4.60 -7.32 -3.46
CA GLN A 185 -3.71 -6.32 -2.86
C GLN A 185 -3.17 -6.73 -1.47
N PHE A 186 -3.56 -7.88 -0.91
CA PHE A 186 -2.99 -8.39 0.34
C PHE A 186 -1.64 -9.07 0.10
N PHE A 187 -0.64 -8.37 -0.44
CA PHE A 187 0.76 -8.80 -0.46
C PHE A 187 1.59 -7.91 0.46
N GLY A 188 2.88 -8.19 0.70
CA GLY A 188 3.69 -7.30 1.52
C GLY A 188 3.22 -7.30 2.98
N ILE A 189 2.97 -6.13 3.57
CA ILE A 189 2.53 -5.97 4.96
C ILE A 189 1.31 -6.86 5.28
N PRO A 190 0.17 -6.79 4.57
CA PRO A 190 -1.00 -7.62 4.86
C PRO A 190 -0.79 -9.14 5.01
N ARG A 191 0.24 -9.72 4.37
CA ARG A 191 0.54 -11.16 4.46
C ARG A 191 1.87 -11.50 5.14
N GLY A 192 2.75 -10.52 5.30
CA GLY A 192 4.07 -10.70 5.87
C GLY A 192 4.18 -10.23 7.32
N VAL A 193 3.21 -9.44 7.79
CA VAL A 193 3.26 -8.76 9.10
C VAL A 193 1.96 -9.01 9.86
N PRO A 194 2.02 -9.34 11.17
CA PRO A 194 0.81 -9.46 12.00
C PRO A 194 -0.03 -8.18 11.99
N GLY A 195 -1.35 -8.35 11.87
CA GLY A 195 -2.30 -7.26 12.05
C GLY A 195 -2.54 -6.90 13.53
N PRO A 196 -3.30 -5.83 13.81
CA PRO A 196 -3.94 -4.93 12.85
C PRO A 196 -2.93 -3.99 12.16
N TRP A 197 -3.33 -3.43 11.01
CA TRP A 197 -2.51 -2.49 10.23
C TRP A 197 -3.37 -1.38 9.61
N ALA A 198 -2.71 -0.34 9.09
CA ALA A 198 -3.32 0.68 8.24
C ALA A 198 -2.48 0.84 6.96
N VAL A 199 -2.90 0.23 5.85
CA VAL A 199 -2.03 0.06 4.67
C VAL A 199 -2.52 0.74 3.40
N LYS A 200 -1.56 1.13 2.56
CA LYS A 200 -1.79 1.44 1.15
C LYS A 200 -0.76 0.71 0.30
N GLN A 201 -1.28 0.01 -0.70
CA GLN A 201 -0.52 -0.79 -1.65
C GLN A 201 -0.41 -0.05 -3.00
N GLY A 202 0.60 -0.39 -3.79
CA GLY A 202 0.74 0.11 -5.16
C GLY A 202 1.46 -0.87 -6.08
N TRP A 203 0.98 -1.02 -7.31
CA TRP A 203 1.61 -1.86 -8.32
C TRP A 203 1.43 -1.28 -9.72
N SER A 204 2.37 -1.59 -10.61
CA SER A 204 2.30 -1.24 -12.03
C SER A 204 3.25 -2.13 -12.82
N GLY A 205 2.92 -2.40 -14.09
CA GLY A 205 3.73 -3.24 -14.98
C GLY A 205 3.35 -4.72 -15.00
N TYR A 206 2.10 -5.06 -14.63
CA TYR A 206 1.58 -6.44 -14.62
C TYR A 206 0.37 -6.65 -15.55
N GLY A 207 0.12 -5.70 -16.46
CA GLY A 207 -1.13 -5.64 -17.23
C GLY A 207 -2.31 -5.13 -16.41
N SER A 208 -3.49 -5.07 -17.05
CA SER A 208 -4.76 -4.63 -16.46
C SER A 208 -5.58 -5.76 -15.84
N THR A 209 -5.22 -7.02 -16.14
CA THR A 209 -5.95 -8.20 -15.70
C THR A 209 -5.02 -9.06 -14.84
N PRO A 210 -5.42 -9.45 -13.62
CA PRO A 210 -4.60 -10.30 -12.79
C PRO A 210 -4.52 -11.71 -13.40
N PRO A 211 -3.39 -12.42 -13.24
CA PRO A 211 -3.30 -13.81 -13.69
C PRO A 211 -4.24 -14.75 -12.93
N VAL A 212 -4.63 -14.37 -11.71
CA VAL A 212 -5.68 -15.04 -10.92
C VAL A 212 -6.54 -13.95 -10.30
N ARG A 213 -7.85 -13.96 -10.59
CA ARG A 213 -8.78 -12.98 -10.04
C ARG A 213 -8.89 -13.16 -8.53
N CYS A 214 -8.81 -12.06 -7.80
CA CYS A 214 -8.98 -12.07 -6.36
C CYS A 214 -10.40 -12.47 -5.98
N THR A 215 -10.51 -13.46 -5.10
CA THR A 215 -11.74 -13.82 -4.40
C THR A 215 -11.62 -13.36 -2.95
N ARG A 216 -12.69 -12.75 -2.42
CA ARG A 216 -12.73 -12.41 -0.99
C ARG A 216 -12.82 -13.72 -0.21
N ALA A 217 -11.99 -13.88 0.80
CA ALA A 217 -12.19 -14.95 1.77
C ALA A 217 -13.59 -14.78 2.40
N SER A 218 -14.42 -15.82 2.33
CA SER A 218 -15.69 -15.86 3.05
C SER A 218 -15.40 -15.75 4.56
N PRO A 219 -16.19 -14.98 5.34
CA PRO A 219 -16.03 -14.89 6.79
C PRO A 219 -16.25 -16.23 7.52
N THR A 220 -16.82 -17.21 6.82
CA THR A 220 -17.17 -18.54 7.31
C THR A 220 -16.55 -19.58 6.37
N GLY A 221 -15.56 -20.34 6.83
CA GLY A 221 -15.11 -21.53 6.09
C GLY A 221 -13.68 -21.94 6.38
N THR A 222 -13.55 -22.95 7.25
CA THR A 222 -12.46 -23.92 7.27
C THR A 222 -12.08 -24.34 5.85
N ALA A 223 -10.79 -24.51 5.61
CA ALA A 223 -10.24 -24.88 4.30
C ALA A 223 -10.81 -26.22 3.81
N THR A 224 -11.48 -26.20 2.67
CA THR A 224 -11.73 -27.40 1.86
C THR A 224 -11.32 -27.12 0.42
N THR A 225 -10.33 -27.88 -0.04
CA THR A 225 -9.92 -28.06 -1.44
C THR A 225 -11.03 -28.73 -2.24
N ALA A 226 -11.40 -28.19 -3.39
CA ALA A 226 -11.97 -28.98 -4.48
C ALA A 226 -11.79 -28.28 -5.83
N ALA A 227 -11.54 -29.11 -6.85
CA ALA A 227 -11.17 -28.78 -8.21
C ALA A 227 -12.36 -28.82 -9.18
N GLY A 228 -12.20 -28.15 -10.33
CA GLY A 228 -12.81 -28.53 -11.62
C GLY A 228 -14.13 -27.85 -12.02
N GLY A 229 -14.17 -27.33 -13.26
CA GLY A 229 -15.43 -27.28 -14.05
C GLY A 229 -15.77 -25.99 -14.80
N ALA A 230 -15.24 -25.88 -16.03
CA ALA A 230 -15.88 -25.42 -17.30
C ALA A 230 -16.50 -24.00 -17.50
N GLU A 231 -16.37 -23.57 -18.76
CA GLU A 231 -16.61 -22.28 -19.41
C GLU A 231 -18.09 -21.88 -19.60
N THR A 232 -18.34 -20.59 -19.90
CA THR A 232 -19.04 -20.14 -21.13
C THR A 232 -18.97 -18.61 -21.32
N ALA A 233 -19.04 -18.22 -22.60
CA ALA A 233 -18.73 -16.93 -23.22
C ALA A 233 -19.84 -15.85 -23.08
N SER A 234 -19.51 -14.54 -23.04
CA SER A 234 -19.54 -13.54 -24.14
C SER A 234 -20.84 -12.71 -24.21
N ALA A 235 -20.71 -11.37 -24.22
CA ALA A 235 -21.12 -10.50 -25.34
C ALA A 235 -21.11 -9.00 -24.95
N ALA A 236 -20.86 -8.17 -25.97
CA ALA A 236 -20.58 -6.74 -25.97
C ALA A 236 -21.81 -5.82 -25.78
N GLY A 237 -21.55 -4.52 -25.59
CA GLY A 237 -22.61 -3.50 -25.56
C GLY A 237 -22.12 -2.05 -25.45
N THR A 238 -21.52 -1.56 -26.55
CA THR A 238 -21.61 -0.21 -27.13
C THR A 238 -21.48 1.09 -26.30
N ALA A 239 -20.66 1.97 -26.88
CA ALA A 239 -20.37 3.35 -26.52
C ALA A 239 -21.59 4.28 -26.47
N ARG A 240 -21.46 5.37 -25.69
CA ARG A 240 -22.17 6.62 -25.95
C ARG A 240 -21.40 7.84 -25.46
N THR A 241 -21.54 8.88 -26.25
CA THR A 241 -20.79 10.14 -26.37
C THR A 241 -21.13 11.20 -25.31
N THR A 242 -20.18 12.15 -25.17
CA THR A 242 -20.15 13.35 -24.32
C THR A 242 -21.19 14.43 -24.69
N PRO A 243 -21.44 15.40 -23.79
CA PRO A 243 -20.94 16.75 -24.09
C PRO A 243 -20.36 17.55 -22.90
N ALA A 244 -19.70 18.65 -23.26
CA ALA A 244 -18.87 19.58 -22.46
C ALA A 244 -19.68 20.62 -21.64
N VAL A 245 -19.04 21.21 -20.62
CA VAL A 245 -19.54 22.34 -19.80
C VAL A 245 -18.32 23.20 -19.32
N PRO A 246 -18.44 24.53 -19.14
CA PRO A 246 -17.36 25.49 -19.41
C PRO A 246 -16.48 25.88 -18.21
N THR A 247 -15.47 26.69 -18.53
CA THR A 247 -14.45 27.33 -17.69
C THR A 247 -15.01 28.34 -16.68
N VAL A 248 -14.50 28.34 -15.45
CA VAL A 248 -14.56 29.47 -14.53
C VAL A 248 -13.18 29.73 -13.92
N GLU A 249 -12.87 31.02 -13.87
CA GLU A 249 -11.62 31.69 -13.56
C GLU A 249 -11.25 31.67 -12.06
N THR A 250 -9.97 31.91 -11.82
CA THR A 250 -9.24 31.86 -10.56
C THR A 250 -9.42 33.11 -9.69
N ALA A 251 -9.46 32.93 -8.37
CA ALA A 251 -9.12 33.97 -7.40
C ALA A 251 -8.12 33.43 -6.36
N SER A 252 -7.07 34.22 -6.11
CA SER A 252 -5.95 33.92 -5.22
C SER A 252 -6.08 34.73 -3.92
N ALA A 253 -5.70 34.16 -2.77
CA ALA A 253 -5.37 34.91 -1.54
C ALA A 253 -4.60 34.00 -0.54
N PRO A 254 -3.96 34.52 0.53
CA PRO A 254 -2.51 34.41 0.74
C PRO A 254 -2.08 33.40 1.82
N ALA A 255 -0.77 33.20 1.89
CA ALA A 255 -0.08 32.30 2.82
C ALA A 255 -0.15 32.81 4.27
N ASP A 256 -0.49 31.90 5.18
CA ASP A 256 -0.30 32.12 6.62
C ASP A 256 0.77 31.19 7.19
N ARG A 257 1.61 31.78 8.03
CA ARG A 257 2.81 31.22 8.66
C ARG A 257 2.37 30.45 9.90
N SER A 258 2.76 29.18 9.99
CA SER A 258 2.69 28.42 11.25
C SER A 258 4.06 27.87 11.63
N PRO A 259 4.35 27.72 12.94
CA PRO A 259 5.69 27.73 13.50
C PRO A 259 6.46 26.44 13.19
N GLY A 260 7.78 26.61 13.07
CA GLY A 260 8.74 25.59 12.65
C GLY A 260 8.82 24.37 13.55
N PHE A 261 9.13 23.24 12.93
CA PHE A 261 9.51 22.01 13.59
C PHE A 261 11.05 21.91 13.62
N THR A 262 11.61 21.48 14.73
CA THR A 262 13.02 21.09 14.82
C THR A 262 13.24 19.82 14.00
N THR A 263 14.18 19.85 13.05
CA THR A 263 14.60 18.72 12.19
C THR A 263 15.15 17.49 12.94
N ALA A 264 15.14 17.52 14.28
CA ALA A 264 15.59 16.46 15.17
C ALA A 264 14.75 15.19 14.94
N GLY A 265 15.34 14.19 14.29
CA GLY A 265 14.71 12.91 13.94
C GLY A 265 14.73 12.57 12.45
N PHE A 266 15.14 13.51 11.58
CA PHE A 266 15.30 13.28 10.13
C PHE A 266 16.73 13.13 9.64
N THR A 267 17.72 13.23 10.53
CA THR A 267 19.13 13.07 10.18
C THR A 267 19.44 11.58 9.95
N LEU A 268 19.04 11.09 8.78
CA LEU A 268 19.90 10.16 8.07
C LEU A 268 21.14 10.96 7.69
N ALA A 269 22.33 10.39 7.87
CA ALA A 269 23.55 11.02 7.39
C ALA A 269 23.35 11.42 5.91
N PRO A 270 23.78 12.64 5.51
CA PRO A 270 23.58 13.10 4.14
C PRO A 270 24.15 12.06 3.18
N SER A 271 23.28 11.47 2.37
CA SER A 271 23.71 10.76 1.17
C SER A 271 24.16 11.82 0.17
N ALA A 272 25.28 11.59 -0.53
CA ALA A 272 25.82 12.56 -1.49
C ALA A 272 24.72 13.14 -2.39
N PRO A 273 24.70 14.46 -2.64
CA PRO A 273 23.67 15.07 -3.45
C PRO A 273 23.76 14.50 -4.86
N VAL A 274 22.68 13.86 -5.32
CA VAL A 274 22.49 13.64 -6.76
C VAL A 274 22.01 14.99 -7.30
N ALA A 275 22.94 15.78 -7.82
CA ALA A 275 22.64 17.03 -8.50
C ALA A 275 21.72 16.77 -9.69
N GLY A 276 20.72 17.63 -9.90
CA GLY A 276 19.89 17.65 -11.10
C GLY A 276 18.42 17.91 -10.81
N ALA A 277 17.82 18.80 -11.61
CA ALA A 277 16.38 19.05 -11.71
C ALA A 277 15.55 17.77 -11.55
N ALA A 278 14.33 17.88 -11.00
CA ALA A 278 13.38 16.78 -10.80
C ALA A 278 13.59 15.65 -11.82
N ALA A 279 14.39 14.65 -11.42
CA ALA A 279 14.81 13.60 -12.34
C ALA A 279 13.56 13.01 -12.99
N PRO A 280 13.62 12.64 -14.29
CA PRO A 280 12.50 11.99 -14.94
C PRO A 280 12.03 10.84 -14.06
N VAL A 281 10.72 10.58 -14.13
CA VAL A 281 10.11 9.51 -13.36
C VAL A 281 10.95 8.24 -13.49
N PRO A 282 11.22 7.53 -12.37
CA PRO A 282 12.06 6.35 -12.37
C PRO A 282 11.61 5.32 -13.41
N ASP A 283 12.56 4.52 -13.88
CA ASP A 283 12.41 3.38 -14.79
C ASP A 283 10.96 2.87 -15.00
N LEU A 284 10.43 3.14 -16.19
CA LEU A 284 9.09 2.71 -16.62
C LEU A 284 9.06 1.25 -17.08
N GLY A 285 10.21 0.62 -17.37
CA GLY A 285 10.31 -0.72 -17.95
C GLY A 285 10.26 -1.86 -16.92
N ARG A 286 10.43 -1.55 -15.63
CA ARG A 286 10.40 -2.56 -14.56
C ARG A 286 9.07 -2.57 -13.82
N PRO A 287 8.45 -3.75 -13.56
CA PRO A 287 7.26 -3.81 -12.73
C PRO A 287 7.56 -3.42 -11.29
N VAL A 288 6.70 -2.59 -10.69
CA VAL A 288 6.82 -2.11 -9.30
C VAL A 288 5.75 -2.74 -8.43
N LEU A 289 6.10 -3.08 -7.18
CA LEU A 289 5.17 -3.61 -6.19
C LEU A 289 5.51 -3.01 -4.82
N HIS A 290 4.58 -2.30 -4.20
CA HIS A 290 4.82 -1.43 -3.05
C HIS A 290 3.85 -1.75 -1.93
N THR A 291 4.37 -1.80 -0.71
CA THR A 291 3.57 -1.98 0.50
C THR A 291 3.99 -0.96 1.55
N THR A 292 3.01 -0.24 2.08
CA THR A 292 3.25 0.89 2.99
C THR A 292 2.16 0.92 4.03
N GLY A 293 2.47 1.29 5.27
CA GLY A 293 1.45 1.38 6.29
C GLY A 293 1.94 1.57 7.72
N LEU A 294 0.98 1.62 8.62
CA LEU A 294 1.18 1.54 10.06
C LEU A 294 1.09 0.08 10.51
N VAL A 295 2.06 -0.37 11.30
CA VAL A 295 2.19 -1.77 11.74
C VAL A 295 2.62 -1.87 13.21
N GLY A 296 2.43 -3.06 13.77
CA GLY A 296 2.83 -3.40 15.13
C GLY A 296 1.87 -2.89 16.22
N PRO A 297 2.15 -3.23 17.49
CA PRO A 297 1.30 -2.85 18.61
C PRO A 297 1.03 -1.34 18.65
N ARG A 298 -0.24 -0.96 18.75
CA ARG A 298 -0.69 0.45 18.74
C ARG A 298 -0.15 1.26 17.55
N GLU A 299 0.05 0.59 16.41
CA GLU A 299 0.59 1.19 15.18
C GLU A 299 1.98 1.81 15.38
N ARG A 300 2.81 1.25 16.27
CA ARG A 300 4.11 1.82 16.67
C ARG A 300 4.99 2.22 15.49
N TRP A 301 5.01 1.42 14.42
CA TRP A 301 5.92 1.67 13.30
C TRP A 301 5.18 2.16 12.06
N ILE A 302 5.76 3.17 11.41
CA ILE A 302 5.50 3.47 10.00
C ILE A 302 6.48 2.62 9.20
N MET A 303 5.97 1.68 8.41
CA MET A 303 6.77 0.77 7.61
C MET A 303 6.49 0.98 6.13
N VAL A 304 7.54 1.28 5.38
CA VAL A 304 7.47 1.55 3.94
C VAL A 304 8.45 0.63 3.23
N LEU A 305 7.95 -0.12 2.25
CA LEU A 305 8.75 -0.95 1.36
C LEU A 305 8.34 -0.71 -0.10
N LEU A 306 9.28 -0.15 -0.86
CA LEU A 306 9.16 0.12 -2.28
C LEU A 306 10.07 -0.83 -3.05
N THR A 307 9.54 -1.52 -4.05
CA THR A 307 10.30 -2.46 -4.88
C THR A 307 10.05 -2.28 -6.36
N ALA A 308 11.11 -2.47 -7.16
CA ALA A 308 11.03 -2.67 -8.60
C ALA A 308 11.68 -4.02 -8.92
N HIS A 309 11.00 -4.87 -9.68
CA HIS A 309 11.47 -6.22 -10.00
C HIS A 309 12.14 -6.25 -11.38
N PRO A 310 12.93 -7.28 -11.72
CA PRO A 310 13.44 -7.45 -13.08
C PRO A 310 12.30 -7.41 -14.11
N ALA A 311 12.57 -6.89 -15.31
CA ALA A 311 11.61 -6.91 -16.42
C ALA A 311 11.12 -8.35 -16.65
N GLY A 312 9.83 -8.50 -16.98
CA GLY A 312 9.18 -9.81 -17.15
C GLY A 312 8.90 -10.58 -15.86
N THR A 313 9.23 -10.05 -14.67
CA THR A 313 8.83 -10.69 -13.40
C THR A 313 7.31 -10.66 -13.25
N GLY A 314 6.68 -11.84 -13.25
CA GLY A 314 5.23 -11.98 -13.09
C GLY A 314 4.70 -11.66 -11.68
N TRP A 315 3.41 -11.35 -11.60
CA TRP A 315 2.71 -10.94 -10.37
C TRP A 315 3.00 -11.85 -9.18
N GLN A 316 2.77 -13.17 -9.30
CA GLN A 316 2.93 -14.09 -8.17
C GLN A 316 4.36 -14.14 -7.63
N ARG A 317 5.36 -13.95 -8.50
CA ARG A 317 6.77 -13.92 -8.08
C ARG A 317 7.08 -12.62 -7.33
N SER A 318 6.60 -11.49 -7.84
CA SER A 318 6.76 -10.19 -7.21
C SER A 318 6.07 -10.11 -5.85
N THR A 319 4.84 -10.63 -5.73
CA THR A 319 4.11 -10.64 -4.45
C THR A 319 4.83 -11.51 -3.42
N ARG A 320 5.24 -12.74 -3.76
CA ARG A 320 6.02 -13.60 -2.84
C ARG A 320 7.29 -12.90 -2.35
N ARG A 321 8.08 -12.33 -3.25
CA ARG A 321 9.32 -11.59 -2.93
C ARG A 321 9.06 -10.41 -2.00
N THR A 322 8.03 -9.62 -2.30
CA THR A 322 7.71 -8.41 -1.52
C THR A 322 7.13 -8.77 -0.15
N THR A 323 6.30 -9.82 -0.06
CA THR A 323 5.75 -10.34 1.21
C THR A 323 6.86 -10.88 2.12
N ALA A 324 7.78 -11.69 1.59
CA ALA A 324 8.90 -12.21 2.37
C ALA A 324 9.76 -11.07 2.94
N LEU A 325 10.12 -10.11 2.07
CA LEU A 325 10.93 -8.96 2.47
C LEU A 325 10.23 -8.06 3.50
N ALA A 326 8.90 -7.88 3.40
CA ALA A 326 8.14 -7.16 4.41
C ALA A 326 8.17 -7.89 5.78
N GLY A 327 7.98 -9.21 5.80
CA GLY A 327 8.03 -9.97 7.04
C GLY A 327 9.41 -9.97 7.70
N GLU A 328 10.49 -10.09 6.91
CA GLU A 328 11.87 -9.95 7.40
C GLU A 328 12.12 -8.55 7.98
N LEU A 329 11.70 -7.50 7.27
CA LEU A 329 11.86 -6.12 7.73
C LEU A 329 11.11 -5.86 9.04
N TYR A 330 9.88 -6.39 9.20
CA TYR A 330 9.16 -6.29 10.46
C TYR A 330 9.86 -7.02 11.61
N ARG A 331 10.30 -8.27 11.40
CA ARG A 331 11.01 -9.03 12.44
C ARG A 331 12.31 -8.35 12.87
N SER A 332 13.00 -7.67 11.95
CA SER A 332 14.25 -6.96 12.25
C SER A 332 14.10 -5.79 13.24
N VAL A 333 12.88 -5.28 13.45
CA VAL A 333 12.59 -4.13 14.35
C VAL A 333 11.68 -4.48 15.51
N ALA A 334 10.96 -5.60 15.43
CA ALA A 334 10.02 -6.06 16.45
C ALA A 334 10.66 -6.94 17.52
N SER A 335 11.97 -7.18 17.42
CA SER A 335 12.78 -7.92 18.39
C SER A 335 13.14 -7.05 19.59
#